data_AF-A0A673K706-F1
#
_entry.id   AF-A0A673K706-F1
#
_cell.length_a   1.000
_cell.length_b   1.000
_cell.length_c   1.000
_cell.angle_alpha   90.00
_cell.angle_beta   90.00
_cell.angle_gamma   90.00
#
_symmetry.space_group_name_H-M   'P 1'
#
loop_
_entity.id
_entity.type
_entity.pdbx_description
1 polymer ?
#
loop_
_entity_poly.entity_id
_entity_poly.type
_entity_poly.pdbx_seq_one_letter_code
_entity_poly.pdbx_strand_id
1 'polypeptide(L)'
;KFGWNRGKRIPSIFLTWKREMEKYSQYVYLKVLLHQNVYVSLSVHQKHERQGQVEVISGSAWQGFRRKVCLLVPYMWPRGSVGLQALVILCVGLLGLERVINVFVPIYSRNIVNQLSAMESWRTLAITVCVYVLLKFLQGGGVGTSGFVSNLRSFLWTYVQQYTSRVVQVRLFTHLHDLSLRWHLGRRTGDVLRSIDRGTSSVNNLLSYIVFSIVPTIADIIIAIIYFVTYFSAWFGLIVFICMFLYLTITIIITEWRTKYRREMNTQDNIAKSKAVDSLLNFETVKYYNSEGFEVRRFEDAILKYQACEWKTNASLALLNQTQNLIIGFGLLAGSLLCAYYVTVDKFQVGDYVLFGTYIIQLYTPLNWFGTYYRMIQSAFVDMESMFELLTEEKEVKDDVNAGDLLFTEGRVDFQNVCFSYTAGEISFTVMPGQTVALVGPSGSGKSTIIRLLFRFYDVQGGCILIDGQDISKVRKHDNRDTFMVGSESVRF
;
A
#
# COMPACT_ATOMS: atom_id res chain seq x y z
N LYS A 1 25.24 -74.53 -10.33
CA LYS A 1 25.38 -75.24 -9.03
C LYS A 1 24.90 -74.27 -7.96
N PHE A 2 23.76 -74.37 -7.26
CA PHE A 2 22.73 -75.39 -7.04
C PHE A 2 21.39 -74.65 -6.85
N GLY A 3 20.25 -75.31 -7.13
CA GLY A 3 18.91 -74.70 -7.07
C GLY A 3 18.07 -75.10 -5.84
N TRP A 4 16.97 -74.34 -5.69
CA TRP A 4 15.63 -74.64 -5.14
C TRP A 4 15.45 -75.27 -3.74
N ASN A 5 14.60 -74.63 -2.91
CA ASN A 5 13.38 -75.30 -2.43
C ASN A 5 12.26 -74.33 -2.00
N ARG A 6 11.00 -74.74 -2.25
CA ARG A 6 9.74 -74.02 -1.96
C ARG A 6 9.24 -74.26 -0.53
N GLY A 7 8.55 -73.25 0.03
CA GLY A 7 7.24 -73.45 0.67
C GLY A 7 7.14 -73.26 2.18
N LYS A 8 6.39 -72.24 2.62
CA LYS A 8 5.16 -72.29 3.47
C LYS A 8 4.79 -70.89 3.99
N ARG A 9 3.52 -70.49 3.80
CA ARG A 9 2.87 -69.35 4.48
C ARG A 9 2.54 -69.72 5.93
N ILE A 10 2.80 -68.85 6.90
CA ILE A 10 1.97 -68.57 8.11
C ILE A 10 2.23 -67.10 8.54
N PRO A 11 1.22 -66.33 9.02
CA PRO A 11 1.32 -64.89 9.32
C PRO A 11 1.54 -64.57 10.81
N SER A 12 2.28 -63.51 11.14
CA SER A 12 2.14 -62.64 12.36
C SER A 12 3.37 -61.69 12.46
N ILE A 13 3.18 -60.38 12.32
CA ILE A 13 3.05 -59.31 13.37
C ILE A 13 4.37 -58.94 14.06
N PHE A 14 4.80 -57.69 13.86
CA PHE A 14 5.29 -56.71 14.86
C PHE A 14 5.38 -55.33 14.17
N LEU A 15 4.42 -54.39 14.38
CA LEU A 15 4.47 -53.24 15.31
C LEU A 15 5.78 -52.42 15.15
N THR A 16 5.81 -51.12 14.87
CA THR A 16 5.07 -50.02 15.49
C THR A 16 5.39 -48.73 14.71
N TRP A 17 4.41 -47.94 14.29
CA TRP A 17 4.62 -46.50 14.05
C TRP A 17 3.48 -45.71 14.71
N LYS A 18 3.95 -44.82 15.59
CA LYS A 18 3.26 -44.02 16.58
C LYS A 18 2.45 -42.91 15.91
N ARG A 19 1.11 -43.00 15.96
CA ARG A 19 0.20 -41.86 15.78
C ARG A 19 -1.20 -42.15 16.34
N GLU A 20 -1.25 -42.53 17.62
CA GLU A 20 -2.44 -42.32 18.44
C GLU A 20 -2.33 -40.92 19.04
N MET A 21 -2.95 -39.95 18.36
CA MET A 21 -3.50 -38.71 18.90
C MET A 21 -4.21 -38.01 17.73
N GLU A 22 -5.45 -37.58 17.99
CA GLU A 22 -6.27 -36.67 17.18
C GLU A 22 -7.09 -37.25 16.02
N LYS A 23 -7.86 -38.32 16.28
CA LYS A 23 -9.02 -38.69 15.43
C LYS A 23 -10.38 -38.23 15.97
N TYR A 24 -10.38 -37.29 16.93
CA TYR A 24 -11.58 -36.61 17.44
C TYR A 24 -11.23 -35.16 17.80
N SER A 25 -11.33 -34.24 16.83
CA SER A 25 -11.39 -32.80 17.10
C SER A 25 -12.49 -32.20 16.23
N GLN A 26 -13.74 -32.35 16.69
CA GLN A 26 -14.89 -31.54 16.29
C GLN A 26 -16.11 -31.88 17.18
N TYR A 27 -15.97 -31.67 18.49
CA TYR A 27 -17.08 -31.71 19.44
C TYR A 27 -16.84 -30.70 20.55
N VAL A 28 -17.78 -29.79 20.79
CA VAL A 28 -17.95 -29.15 22.10
C VAL A 28 -18.61 -30.20 22.99
N TYR A 29 -17.84 -30.85 23.87
CA TYR A 29 -18.35 -31.93 24.71
C TYR A 29 -19.21 -31.39 25.87
N LEU A 30 -20.45 -31.89 25.96
CA LEU A 30 -20.93 -32.55 27.17
C LEU A 30 -21.22 -34.01 26.77
N LYS A 31 -20.63 -34.97 27.50
CA LYS A 31 -20.27 -36.32 27.03
C LYS A 31 -21.37 -37.37 27.31
N VAL A 32 -21.85 -38.09 26.28
CA VAL A 32 -22.32 -39.50 26.36
C VAL A 32 -22.17 -40.20 24.98
N LEU A 33 -21.66 -41.44 25.00
CA LEU A 33 -21.44 -42.36 23.87
C LEU A 33 -22.72 -42.89 23.23
N LEU A 34 -22.72 -43.12 21.91
CA LEU A 34 -23.05 -44.42 21.28
C LEU A 34 -22.83 -44.41 19.75
N HIS A 35 -22.53 -45.60 19.24
CA HIS A 35 -21.97 -45.97 17.94
C HIS A 35 -23.07 -46.20 16.89
N GLN A 36 -22.89 -45.79 15.62
CA GLN A 36 -23.01 -46.64 14.41
C GLN A 36 -22.87 -45.85 13.08
N ASN A 37 -22.26 -46.53 12.10
CA ASN A 37 -21.76 -46.04 10.82
C ASN A 37 -22.82 -45.77 9.76
N VAL A 38 -22.71 -44.63 9.04
CA VAL A 38 -22.98 -44.52 7.59
C VAL A 38 -22.07 -43.42 7.03
N TYR A 39 -21.16 -43.74 6.09
CA TYR A 39 -20.39 -42.75 5.35
C TYR A 39 -21.12 -42.41 4.04
N VAL A 40 -21.60 -41.18 3.90
CA VAL A 40 -21.95 -40.58 2.62
C VAL A 40 -20.98 -39.42 2.38
N SER A 41 -20.06 -39.60 1.43
CA SER A 41 -19.17 -38.54 0.94
C SER A 41 -19.98 -37.57 0.07
N LEU A 42 -20.52 -36.51 0.68
CA LEU A 42 -21.02 -35.35 -0.03
C LEU A 42 -19.86 -34.41 -0.33
N SER A 43 -19.26 -34.58 -1.49
CA SER A 43 -18.42 -33.56 -2.13
C SER A 43 -19.32 -32.38 -2.52
N VAL A 44 -19.46 -31.41 -1.63
CA VAL A 44 -20.03 -30.11 -1.96
C VAL A 44 -19.03 -29.40 -2.87
N HIS A 45 -19.20 -29.61 -4.18
CA HIS A 45 -18.71 -28.66 -5.17
C HIS A 45 -19.52 -27.37 -5.00
N GLN A 46 -19.09 -26.52 -4.06
CA GLN A 46 -19.47 -25.12 -4.09
C GLN A 46 -18.85 -24.55 -5.37
N LYS A 47 -19.71 -24.40 -6.38
CA LYS A 47 -19.45 -23.60 -7.56
C LYS A 47 -19.08 -22.21 -7.04
N HIS A 48 -17.78 -21.94 -6.94
CA HIS A 48 -17.26 -20.60 -6.77
C HIS A 48 -17.66 -19.84 -8.04
N GLU A 49 -18.85 -19.26 -8.02
CA GLU A 49 -19.13 -18.10 -8.86
C GLU A 49 -17.98 -17.13 -8.60
N ARG A 50 -17.25 -16.82 -9.66
CA ARG A 50 -16.30 -15.71 -9.71
C ARG A 50 -17.12 -14.43 -9.51
N GLN A 51 -17.54 -14.16 -8.28
CA GLN A 51 -18.07 -12.87 -7.89
C GLN A 51 -16.91 -11.90 -7.82
N GLY A 52 -16.97 -10.89 -8.68
CA GLY A 52 -16.11 -9.72 -8.66
C GLY A 52 -14.68 -10.00 -9.09
N GLN A 53 -14.44 -10.11 -10.40
CA GLN A 53 -13.36 -9.28 -10.91
C GLN A 53 -13.68 -7.87 -10.42
N VAL A 54 -12.84 -7.35 -9.53
CA VAL A 54 -12.82 -5.94 -9.21
C VAL A 54 -12.71 -5.24 -10.56
N GLU A 55 -13.81 -4.69 -11.05
CA GLU A 55 -13.76 -3.65 -12.05
C GLU A 55 -12.87 -2.59 -11.43
N VAL A 56 -11.60 -2.58 -11.86
CA VAL A 56 -10.70 -1.48 -11.56
C VAL A 56 -11.38 -0.31 -12.24
N ILE A 57 -12.10 0.46 -11.44
CA ILE A 57 -12.81 1.67 -11.84
C ILE A 57 -11.85 2.43 -12.74
N SER A 58 -12.17 2.47 -14.02
CA SER A 58 -11.47 3.22 -15.06
C SER A 58 -11.73 4.72 -14.91
N GLY A 59 -11.91 5.20 -13.67
CA GLY A 59 -11.89 6.60 -13.32
C GLY A 59 -10.46 7.08 -13.47
N SER A 60 -10.27 8.21 -14.17
CA SER A 60 -8.99 8.90 -14.18
C SER A 60 -8.52 9.07 -12.74
N ALA A 61 -7.29 8.65 -12.41
CA ALA A 61 -6.72 8.77 -11.06
C ALA A 61 -6.75 10.20 -10.49
N TRP A 62 -7.06 11.19 -11.34
CA TRP A 62 -7.23 12.60 -11.02
C TRP A 62 -8.65 13.01 -10.62
N GLN A 63 -9.68 12.19 -10.91
CA GLN A 63 -11.04 12.46 -10.44
C GLN A 63 -11.06 12.43 -8.90
N GLY A 64 -11.37 13.57 -8.30
CA GLY A 64 -11.38 13.73 -6.86
C GLY A 64 -10.00 13.88 -6.20
N PHE A 65 -8.91 14.14 -6.94
CA PHE A 65 -7.56 14.37 -6.38
C PHE A 65 -7.58 15.36 -5.21
N ARG A 66 -8.24 16.51 -5.38
CA ARG A 66 -8.37 17.53 -4.34
C ARG A 66 -9.10 17.00 -3.09
N ARG A 67 -10.17 16.21 -3.27
CA ARG A 67 -10.93 15.61 -2.15
C ARG A 67 -10.07 14.56 -1.42
N LYS A 68 -9.40 13.68 -2.16
CA LYS A 68 -8.51 12.64 -1.62
C LYS A 68 -7.34 13.26 -0.85
N VAL A 69 -6.68 14.29 -1.39
CA VAL A 69 -5.59 15.01 -0.70
C VAL A 69 -6.12 15.78 0.52
N CYS A 70 -7.26 16.45 0.43
CA CYS A 70 -7.83 17.20 1.56
C CYS A 70 -8.26 16.28 2.71
N LEU A 71 -8.66 15.03 2.42
CA LEU A 71 -8.91 14.01 3.43
C LEU A 71 -7.63 13.54 4.13
N LEU A 72 -6.47 13.62 3.47
CA LEU A 72 -5.18 13.17 4.00
C LEU A 72 -4.46 14.23 4.85
N VAL A 73 -4.64 15.52 4.55
CA VAL A 73 -3.99 16.62 5.30
C VAL A 73 -4.25 16.56 6.82
N PRO A 74 -5.47 16.25 7.32
CA PRO A 74 -5.70 16.10 8.75
C PRO A 74 -4.93 14.94 9.40
N TYR A 75 -4.57 13.90 8.64
CA TYR A 75 -3.77 12.78 9.13
C TYR A 75 -2.26 13.10 9.13
N MET A 76 -1.83 14.04 8.29
CA MET A 76 -0.45 14.54 8.31
C MET A 76 -0.14 15.39 9.53
N TRP A 77 -1.15 16.06 10.08
CA TRP A 77 -0.97 16.91 11.25
C TRP A 77 -1.10 16.04 12.51
N PRO A 78 -0.01 15.76 13.25
CA PRO A 78 -0.09 15.02 14.49
C PRO A 78 -0.87 15.85 15.52
N ARG A 79 -2.17 15.57 15.63
CA ARG A 79 -3.03 16.12 16.67
C ARG A 79 -2.69 15.38 17.97
N GLY A 80 -2.03 16.06 18.90
CA GLY A 80 -1.79 15.53 20.24
C GLY A 80 -0.40 15.77 20.83
N SER A 81 0.63 16.09 20.04
CA SER A 81 1.96 16.42 20.59
C SER A 81 2.60 17.63 19.92
N VAL A 82 2.95 18.62 20.75
CA VAL A 82 3.57 19.87 20.31
C VAL A 82 4.95 19.61 19.71
N GLY A 83 5.69 18.61 20.22
CA GLY A 83 7.00 18.21 19.69
C GLY A 83 6.96 17.70 18.25
N LEU A 84 5.95 16.88 17.88
CA LEU A 84 5.81 16.41 16.51
C LEU A 84 5.35 17.52 15.56
N GLN A 85 4.53 18.46 16.03
CA GLN A 85 4.14 19.64 15.24
C GLN A 85 5.35 20.55 14.97
N ALA A 86 6.20 20.78 15.98
CA ALA A 86 7.44 21.52 15.81
C ALA A 86 8.40 20.84 14.81
N LEU A 87 8.50 19.51 14.84
CA LEU A 87 9.28 18.74 13.86
C LEU A 87 8.76 18.90 12.43
N VAL A 88 7.43 18.89 12.23
CA VAL A 88 6.84 19.14 10.91
C VAL A 88 7.18 20.55 10.40
N ILE A 89 7.05 21.57 11.26
CA ILE A 89 7.40 22.96 10.92
C ILE A 89 8.90 23.07 10.60
N LEU A 90 9.76 22.42 11.37
CA LEU A 90 11.20 22.37 11.12
C LEU A 90 11.51 21.72 9.77
N CYS A 91 10.85 20.62 9.41
CA CYS A 91 11.00 19.97 8.11
C CYS A 91 10.58 20.88 6.95
N VAL A 92 9.50 21.64 7.10
CA VAL A 92 9.05 22.63 6.10
C VAL A 92 10.04 23.80 6.01
N GLY A 93 10.59 24.25 7.14
CA GLY A 93 11.66 25.26 7.17
C GLY A 93 12.93 24.81 6.45
N LEU A 94 13.36 23.56 6.69
CA LEU A 94 14.50 22.95 6.00
C LEU A 94 14.25 22.80 4.49
N LEU A 95 13.01 22.49 4.09
CA LEU A 95 12.62 22.45 2.68
C LEU A 95 12.77 23.83 2.03
N GLY A 96 12.28 24.89 2.69
CA GLY A 96 12.47 26.26 2.22
C GLY A 96 13.96 26.65 2.12
N LEU A 97 14.75 26.31 3.13
CA LEU A 97 16.20 26.53 3.15
C LEU A 97 16.90 25.82 1.97
N GLU A 98 16.50 24.58 1.67
CA GLU A 98 17.03 23.81 0.54
C GLU A 98 16.80 24.51 -0.80
N ARG A 99 15.62 25.13 -1.00
CA ARG A 99 15.33 25.91 -2.22
C ARG A 99 16.18 27.16 -2.33
N VAL A 100 16.41 27.84 -1.21
CA VAL A 100 17.29 29.01 -1.16
C VAL A 100 18.72 28.61 -1.55
N ILE A 101 19.26 27.56 -0.92
CA ILE A 101 20.59 27.01 -1.23
C ILE A 101 20.69 26.63 -2.72
N ASN A 102 19.65 26.00 -3.28
CA ASN A 102 19.60 25.60 -4.68
C ASN A 102 19.80 26.78 -5.66
N VAL A 103 19.33 27.97 -5.32
CA VAL A 103 19.51 29.18 -6.16
C VAL A 103 20.90 29.79 -5.95
N PHE A 104 21.40 29.81 -4.72
CA PHE A 104 22.69 30.41 -4.41
C PHE A 104 23.88 29.63 -4.99
N VAL A 105 23.79 28.31 -5.11
CA VAL A 105 24.91 27.50 -5.59
C VAL A 105 25.39 27.89 -7.00
N PRO A 106 24.51 27.99 -8.03
CA PRO A 106 24.89 28.51 -9.34
C PRO A 106 25.43 29.94 -9.31
N ILE A 107 24.87 30.81 -8.46
CA ILE A 107 25.31 32.21 -8.31
C ILE A 107 26.76 32.28 -7.82
N TYR A 108 27.11 31.50 -6.79
CA TYR A 108 28.49 31.45 -6.30
C TYR A 108 29.43 30.80 -7.32
N SER A 109 28.98 29.79 -8.08
CA SER A 109 29.75 29.23 -9.19
C SER A 109 30.12 30.29 -10.22
N ARG A 110 29.18 31.18 -10.54
CA ARG A 110 29.42 32.33 -11.42
C ARG A 110 30.41 33.32 -10.84
N ASN A 111 30.25 33.69 -9.57
CA ASN A 111 31.14 34.65 -8.92
C ASN A 111 32.59 34.15 -8.93
N ILE A 112 32.83 32.86 -8.71
CA ILE A 112 34.17 32.26 -8.80
C ILE A 112 34.76 32.46 -10.21
N VAL A 113 33.98 32.16 -11.26
CA VAL A 113 34.44 32.31 -12.65
C VAL A 113 34.74 33.77 -12.98
N ASN A 114 33.88 34.70 -12.57
CA ASN A 114 34.08 36.12 -12.80
C ASN A 114 35.32 36.66 -12.07
N GLN A 115 35.54 36.25 -10.81
CA GLN A 115 36.72 36.63 -10.03
C GLN A 115 38.02 36.05 -10.61
N LEU A 116 37.97 34.82 -11.13
CA LEU A 116 39.09 34.20 -11.85
C LEU A 116 39.42 34.99 -13.14
N SER A 117 38.40 35.35 -13.92
CA SER A 117 38.59 36.14 -15.15
C SER A 117 39.09 37.56 -14.88
N ALA A 118 38.69 38.18 -13.77
CA ALA A 118 39.13 39.52 -13.37
C ALA A 118 40.50 39.54 -12.66
N MET A 119 41.10 38.37 -12.39
CA MET A 119 42.35 38.22 -11.63
C MET A 119 42.32 38.96 -10.28
N GLU A 120 41.24 38.79 -9.52
CA GLU A 120 41.10 39.37 -8.19
C GLU A 120 42.08 38.78 -7.16
N SER A 121 42.18 39.43 -5.99
CA SER A 121 43.02 38.98 -4.88
C SER A 121 42.70 37.55 -4.44
N TRP A 122 43.75 36.75 -4.17
CA TRP A 122 43.61 35.37 -3.66
C TRP A 122 42.70 35.25 -2.43
N ARG A 123 42.70 36.28 -1.55
CA ARG A 123 41.86 36.26 -0.33
C ARG A 123 40.37 36.27 -0.64
N THR A 124 39.91 37.11 -1.57
CA THR A 124 38.48 37.17 -1.94
C THR A 124 38.06 35.88 -2.62
N LEU A 125 38.90 35.38 -3.54
CA LEU A 125 38.65 34.14 -4.26
C LEU A 125 38.55 32.91 -3.32
N ALA A 126 39.48 32.79 -2.37
CA ALA A 126 39.47 31.68 -1.40
C ALA A 126 38.18 31.66 -0.56
N ILE A 127 37.69 32.82 -0.11
CA ILE A 127 36.44 32.92 0.65
C ILE A 127 35.24 32.49 -0.22
N THR A 128 35.15 32.98 -1.46
CA THR A 128 34.05 32.60 -2.38
C THR A 128 34.03 31.10 -2.66
N VAL A 129 35.20 30.48 -2.87
CA VAL A 129 35.33 29.04 -3.08
C VAL A 129 34.91 28.25 -1.84
N CYS A 130 35.35 28.65 -0.64
CA CYS A 130 34.94 28.01 0.61
C CYS A 130 33.42 28.05 0.81
N VAL A 131 32.79 29.20 0.55
CA VAL A 131 31.32 29.34 0.63
C VAL A 131 30.62 28.46 -0.40
N TYR A 132 31.10 28.43 -1.64
CA TYR A 132 30.55 27.55 -2.69
C TYR A 132 30.60 26.07 -2.30
N VAL A 133 31.75 25.60 -1.80
CA VAL A 133 31.92 24.20 -1.37
C VAL A 133 30.98 23.88 -0.19
N LEU A 134 30.83 24.79 0.77
CA LEU A 134 29.88 24.64 1.86
C LEU A 134 28.42 24.55 1.35
N LEU A 135 28.02 25.44 0.45
CA LEU A 135 26.69 25.42 -0.15
C LEU A 135 26.46 24.14 -0.97
N LYS A 136 27.46 23.66 -1.71
CA LYS A 136 27.41 22.38 -2.43
C LYS A 136 27.27 21.17 -1.50
N PHE A 137 27.95 21.19 -0.35
CA PHE A 137 27.79 20.18 0.70
C PHE A 137 26.37 20.18 1.28
N LEU A 138 25.80 21.37 1.52
CA LEU A 138 24.43 21.51 2.03
C LEU A 138 23.38 21.08 0.99
N GLN A 139 23.55 21.47 -0.27
CA GLN A 139 22.69 21.11 -1.40
C GLN A 139 22.71 19.61 -1.70
N GLY A 140 23.90 19.01 -1.72
CA GLY A 140 24.12 17.67 -2.24
C GLY A 140 24.25 17.69 -3.75
N GLY A 141 25.46 17.42 -4.24
CA GLY A 141 25.75 17.31 -5.66
C GLY A 141 27.07 16.57 -5.95
N GLY A 142 27.56 15.80 -4.96
CA GLY A 142 28.70 14.89 -5.13
C GLY A 142 28.24 13.46 -5.43
N VAL A 143 29.12 12.48 -5.21
CA VAL A 143 28.86 11.03 -5.41
C VAL A 143 27.65 10.51 -4.61
N GLY A 144 27.24 11.22 -3.55
CA GLY A 144 25.98 10.99 -2.83
C GLY A 144 24.86 11.90 -3.35
N THR A 145 23.79 11.28 -3.84
CA THR A 145 22.60 11.90 -4.46
C THR A 145 21.75 12.78 -3.52
N SER A 146 22.11 12.93 -2.24
CA SER A 146 21.37 13.73 -1.26
C SER A 146 22.28 14.66 -0.43
N GLY A 147 21.89 15.92 -0.31
CA GLY A 147 22.61 16.93 0.49
C GLY A 147 22.44 16.75 1.98
N PHE A 148 23.33 17.38 2.77
CA PHE A 148 23.23 17.34 4.22
C PHE A 148 21.87 17.82 4.73
N VAL A 149 21.33 18.91 4.16
CA VAL A 149 20.01 19.46 4.53
C VAL A 149 18.89 18.48 4.20
N SER A 150 18.94 17.86 3.02
CA SER A 150 17.93 16.89 2.57
C SER A 150 17.97 15.60 3.40
N ASN A 151 19.16 15.12 3.78
CA ASN A 151 19.33 13.97 4.66
C ASN A 151 18.84 14.26 6.08
N LEU A 152 19.20 15.42 6.64
CA LEU A 152 18.71 15.84 7.95
C LEU A 152 17.18 15.95 7.96
N ARG A 153 16.61 16.58 6.94
CA ARG A 153 15.16 16.67 6.76
C ARG A 153 14.52 15.28 6.67
N SER A 154 15.09 14.36 5.90
CA SER A 154 14.56 13.00 5.72
C SER A 154 14.65 12.17 7.02
N PHE A 155 15.72 12.34 7.78
CA PHE A 155 15.88 11.75 9.11
C PHE A 155 14.79 12.24 10.08
N LEU A 156 14.58 13.55 10.16
CA LEU A 156 13.52 14.14 11.00
C LEU A 156 12.12 13.71 10.54
N TRP A 157 11.89 13.64 9.23
CA TRP A 157 10.63 13.20 8.66
C TRP A 157 10.31 11.74 8.97
N THR A 158 11.32 10.87 9.06
CA THR A 158 11.12 9.44 9.34
C THR A 158 10.36 9.24 10.66
N TYR A 159 10.64 10.04 11.70
CA TYR A 159 9.89 9.98 12.95
C TYR A 159 8.42 10.36 12.80
N VAL A 160 8.13 11.43 12.05
CA VAL A 160 6.75 11.86 11.75
C VAL A 160 6.03 10.79 10.95
N GLN A 161 6.67 10.23 9.93
CA GLN A 161 6.12 9.18 9.08
C GLN A 161 5.79 7.91 9.89
N GLN A 162 6.67 7.47 10.78
CA GLN A 162 6.43 6.30 11.64
C GLN A 162 5.27 6.53 12.61
N TYR A 163 5.19 7.73 13.20
CA TYR A 163 4.06 8.10 14.06
C TYR A 163 2.74 8.05 13.30
N THR A 164 2.67 8.67 12.12
CA THR A 164 1.47 8.69 11.29
C THR A 164 1.07 7.28 10.85
N SER A 165 2.05 6.47 10.41
CA SER A 165 1.83 5.07 10.05
C SER A 165 1.20 4.28 11.18
N ARG A 166 1.74 4.40 12.39
CA ARG A 166 1.22 3.73 13.59
C ARG A 166 -0.22 4.16 13.89
N VAL A 167 -0.51 5.46 13.89
CA VAL A 167 -1.86 5.97 14.19
C VAL A 167 -2.88 5.46 13.18
N VAL A 168 -2.54 5.48 11.88
CA VAL A 168 -3.42 4.99 10.81
C VAL A 168 -3.63 3.48 10.93
N GLN A 169 -2.58 2.69 11.11
CA GLN A 169 -2.68 1.22 11.27
C GLN A 169 -3.49 0.82 12.49
N VAL A 170 -3.22 1.43 13.66
CA VAL A 170 -3.97 1.11 14.89
C VAL A 170 -5.44 1.48 14.72
N ARG A 171 -5.75 2.65 14.15
CA ARG A 171 -7.14 3.06 13.93
C ARG A 171 -7.88 2.15 12.94
N LEU A 172 -7.21 1.74 11.86
CA LEU A 172 -7.73 0.75 10.91
C LEU A 172 -7.98 -0.59 11.58
N PHE A 173 -7.02 -1.06 12.37
CA PHE A 173 -7.11 -2.33 13.08
C PHE A 173 -8.25 -2.32 14.10
N THR A 174 -8.40 -1.25 14.89
CA THR A 174 -9.55 -1.05 15.79
C THR A 174 -10.87 -1.05 15.02
N HIS A 175 -10.95 -0.32 13.90
CA HIS A 175 -12.16 -0.28 13.10
C HIS A 175 -12.55 -1.66 12.55
N LEU A 176 -11.58 -2.46 12.09
CA LEU A 176 -11.81 -3.82 11.61
C LEU A 176 -12.31 -4.76 12.72
N HIS A 177 -11.78 -4.63 13.94
CA HIS A 177 -12.29 -5.38 15.09
C HIS A 177 -13.74 -5.02 15.46
N ASP A 178 -14.16 -3.79 15.13
CA ASP A 178 -15.53 -3.34 15.36
C ASP A 178 -16.53 -3.78 14.26
N LEU A 179 -16.04 -4.31 13.13
CA LEU A 179 -16.91 -4.81 12.06
C LEU A 179 -17.61 -6.12 12.44
N SER A 180 -18.70 -6.41 11.75
CA SER A 180 -19.55 -7.56 12.09
C SER A 180 -18.90 -8.90 11.79
N LEU A 181 -19.34 -9.95 12.50
CA LEU A 181 -18.88 -11.30 12.25
C LEU A 181 -19.19 -11.76 10.81
N ARG A 182 -20.30 -11.29 10.23
CA ARG A 182 -20.67 -11.57 8.84
C ARG A 182 -19.60 -11.08 7.88
N TRP A 183 -19.13 -9.85 8.11
CA TRP A 183 -18.11 -9.23 7.29
C TRP A 183 -16.80 -10.02 7.35
N HIS A 184 -16.38 -10.43 8.56
CA HIS A 184 -15.17 -11.23 8.76
C HIS A 184 -15.24 -12.63 8.12
N LEU A 185 -16.40 -13.29 8.16
CA LEU A 185 -16.59 -14.61 7.54
C LEU A 185 -16.70 -14.54 6.01
N GLY A 186 -17.17 -13.42 5.46
CA GLY A 186 -17.34 -13.21 4.01
C GLY A 186 -16.07 -12.77 3.28
N ARG A 187 -15.04 -12.32 4.00
CA ARG A 187 -13.80 -11.79 3.44
C ARG A 187 -12.62 -12.70 3.75
N ARG A 188 -11.68 -12.79 2.81
CA ARG A 188 -10.39 -13.46 3.05
C ARG A 188 -9.51 -12.54 3.89
N THR A 189 -9.20 -12.94 5.12
CA THR A 189 -8.39 -12.14 6.07
C THR A 189 -7.06 -11.69 5.45
N GLY A 190 -6.42 -12.53 4.64
CA GLY A 190 -5.17 -12.18 3.95
C GLY A 190 -5.33 -11.07 2.89
N ASP A 191 -6.48 -10.96 2.23
CA ASP A 191 -6.76 -9.88 1.27
C ASP A 191 -7.04 -8.56 1.99
N VAL A 192 -7.72 -8.61 3.13
CA VAL A 192 -7.97 -7.47 4.01
C VAL A 192 -6.66 -6.92 4.56
N LEU A 193 -5.83 -7.77 5.19
CA LEU A 193 -4.52 -7.37 5.72
C LEU A 193 -3.62 -6.75 4.65
N ARG A 194 -3.55 -7.37 3.46
CA ARG A 194 -2.80 -6.79 2.32
C ARG A 194 -3.32 -5.44 1.87
N SER A 195 -4.60 -5.17 2.02
CA SER A 195 -5.20 -3.88 1.65
C SER A 195 -4.90 -2.81 2.70
N ILE A 196 -4.85 -3.18 3.98
CA ILE A 196 -4.40 -2.29 5.07
C ILE A 196 -2.93 -1.92 4.89
N ASP A 197 -2.06 -2.92 4.69
CA ASP A 197 -0.61 -2.72 4.61
C ASP A 197 -0.26 -1.86 3.38
N ARG A 198 -0.82 -2.20 2.22
CA ARG A 198 -0.62 -1.42 0.98
C ARG A 198 -1.24 -0.04 1.11
N GLY A 199 -2.47 0.07 1.61
CA GLY A 199 -3.15 1.36 1.80
C GLY A 199 -2.35 2.31 2.70
N THR A 200 -1.92 1.83 3.87
CA THR A 200 -1.15 2.64 4.83
C THR A 200 0.20 3.06 4.25
N SER A 201 0.95 2.13 3.63
CA SER A 201 2.22 2.44 2.99
C SER A 201 2.03 3.46 1.85
N SER A 202 0.98 3.29 1.04
CA SER A 202 0.62 4.19 -0.04
C SER A 202 0.22 5.59 0.42
N VAL A 203 -0.48 5.73 1.55
CA VAL A 203 -0.73 7.03 2.20
C VAL A 203 0.60 7.73 2.51
N ASN A 204 1.50 7.05 3.23
CA ASN A 204 2.78 7.63 3.63
C ASN A 204 3.65 8.01 2.42
N ASN A 205 3.71 7.14 1.42
CA ASN A 205 4.49 7.35 0.21
C ASN A 205 3.93 8.51 -0.61
N LEU A 206 2.60 8.56 -0.82
CA LEU A 206 1.97 9.65 -1.57
C LEU A 206 2.26 11.01 -0.93
N LEU A 207 2.11 11.09 0.39
CA LEU A 207 2.39 12.30 1.14
C LEU A 207 3.85 12.73 0.99
N SER A 208 4.79 11.78 1.11
CA SER A 208 6.21 12.02 0.92
C SER A 208 6.52 12.54 -0.49
N TYR A 209 5.95 11.93 -1.54
CA TYR A 209 6.16 12.37 -2.92
C TYR A 209 5.61 13.77 -3.19
N ILE A 210 4.41 14.08 -2.70
CA ILE A 210 3.80 15.41 -2.91
C ILE A 210 4.63 16.48 -2.20
N VAL A 211 4.93 16.29 -0.91
CA VAL A 211 5.58 17.31 -0.08
C VAL A 211 7.06 17.47 -0.40
N PHE A 212 7.80 16.39 -0.68
CA PHE A 212 9.26 16.46 -0.84
C PHE A 212 9.78 16.39 -2.26
N SER A 213 8.94 16.00 -3.23
CA SER A 213 9.38 15.90 -4.62
C SER A 213 8.59 16.85 -5.51
N ILE A 214 7.26 16.76 -5.52
CA ILE A 214 6.43 17.53 -6.48
C ILE A 214 6.38 19.01 -6.14
N VAL A 215 5.93 19.37 -4.94
CA VAL A 215 5.81 20.77 -4.52
C VAL A 215 7.16 21.49 -4.61
N PRO A 216 8.29 20.91 -4.14
CA PRO A 216 9.59 21.56 -4.24
C PRO A 216 10.08 21.70 -5.68
N THR A 217 9.82 20.73 -6.56
CA THR A 217 10.21 20.81 -7.98
C THR A 217 9.42 21.91 -8.71
N ILE A 218 8.11 22.02 -8.47
CA ILE A 218 7.30 23.11 -9.03
C ILE A 218 7.78 24.46 -8.50
N ALA A 219 8.08 24.54 -7.19
CA ALA A 219 8.65 25.74 -6.60
C ALA A 219 10.01 26.11 -7.22
N ASP A 220 10.92 25.16 -7.43
CA ASP A 220 12.21 25.39 -8.09
C ASP A 220 12.04 25.93 -9.52
N ILE A 221 11.09 25.38 -10.28
CA ILE A 221 10.79 25.85 -11.64
C ILE A 221 10.28 27.30 -11.60
N ILE A 222 9.36 27.63 -10.71
CA ILE A 222 8.82 28.99 -10.56
C ILE A 222 9.93 29.96 -10.14
N ILE A 223 10.72 29.60 -9.12
CA ILE A 223 11.83 30.41 -8.63
C ILE A 223 12.86 30.64 -9.74
N ALA A 224 13.20 29.59 -10.50
CA ALA A 224 14.13 29.72 -11.62
C ALA A 224 13.60 30.65 -12.71
N ILE A 225 12.33 30.53 -13.11
CA ILE A 225 11.73 31.43 -14.11
C ILE A 225 11.79 32.88 -13.62
N ILE A 226 11.38 33.15 -12.38
CA ILE A 226 11.43 34.50 -11.79
C ILE A 226 12.88 35.02 -11.77
N TYR A 227 13.84 34.18 -11.37
CA TYR A 227 15.25 34.51 -11.35
C TYR A 227 15.79 34.84 -12.75
N PHE A 228 15.52 34.01 -13.77
CA PHE A 228 16.00 34.24 -15.13
C PHE A 228 15.36 35.46 -15.80
N VAL A 229 14.07 35.73 -15.54
CA VAL A 229 13.38 36.93 -16.06
C VAL A 229 13.94 38.21 -15.45
N THR A 230 14.18 38.22 -14.14
CA THR A 230 14.66 39.41 -13.42
C THR A 230 16.15 39.67 -13.62
N TYR A 231 16.97 38.62 -13.67
CA TYR A 231 18.43 38.74 -13.73
C TYR A 231 18.97 38.91 -15.16
N PHE A 232 18.50 38.09 -16.11
CA PHE A 232 19.02 38.09 -17.48
C PHE A 232 18.14 38.92 -18.42
N SER A 233 16.95 38.40 -18.71
CA SER A 233 15.95 38.99 -19.60
C SER A 233 14.73 38.08 -19.66
N ALA A 234 13.58 38.63 -20.06
CA ALA A 234 12.35 37.87 -20.32
C ALA A 234 12.56 36.72 -21.33
N TRP A 235 13.47 36.87 -22.29
CA TRP A 235 13.77 35.83 -23.29
C TRP A 235 14.38 34.57 -22.68
N PHE A 236 15.28 34.69 -21.69
CA PHE A 236 15.85 33.53 -21.00
C PHE A 236 14.80 32.81 -20.17
N GLY A 237 13.96 33.57 -19.45
CA GLY A 237 12.81 33.02 -18.74
C GLY A 237 11.85 32.26 -19.65
N LEU A 238 11.58 32.79 -20.85
CA LEU A 238 10.73 32.14 -21.84
C LEU A 238 11.34 30.83 -22.36
N ILE A 239 12.64 30.80 -22.66
CA ILE A 239 13.34 29.57 -23.09
C ILE A 239 13.24 28.49 -22.01
N VAL A 240 13.53 28.84 -20.75
CA VAL A 240 13.44 27.91 -19.63
C VAL A 240 12.00 27.43 -19.44
N PHE A 241 11.02 28.34 -19.48
CA PHE A 241 9.61 27.99 -19.36
C PHE A 241 9.16 27.02 -20.45
N ILE A 242 9.44 27.32 -21.73
CA ILE A 242 9.09 26.45 -22.86
C ILE A 242 9.77 25.09 -22.72
N CYS A 243 11.06 25.06 -22.39
CA CYS A 243 11.82 23.83 -22.23
C CYS A 243 11.22 22.95 -21.12
N MET A 244 10.94 23.52 -19.94
CA MET A 244 10.39 22.78 -18.79
C MET A 244 8.95 22.34 -19.04
N PHE A 245 8.12 23.19 -19.65
CA PHE A 245 6.74 22.87 -20.00
C PHE A 245 6.66 21.73 -21.02
N LEU A 246 7.47 21.82 -22.09
CA LEU A 246 7.53 20.81 -23.14
C LEU A 246 8.09 19.49 -22.60
N TYR A 247 9.12 19.55 -21.75
CA TYR A 247 9.66 18.39 -21.04
C TYR A 247 8.58 17.68 -20.21
N LEU A 248 7.86 18.40 -19.36
CA LEU A 248 6.87 17.83 -18.44
C LEU A 248 5.69 17.24 -19.21
N THR A 249 5.19 17.96 -20.23
CA THR A 249 4.06 17.53 -21.05
C THR A 249 4.39 16.23 -21.82
N ILE A 250 5.53 16.20 -22.52
CA ILE A 250 5.96 15.02 -23.27
C ILE A 250 6.23 13.84 -22.34
N THR A 251 6.84 14.09 -21.17
CA THR A 251 7.11 13.05 -20.18
C THR A 251 5.83 12.38 -19.70
N ILE A 252 4.78 13.16 -19.41
CA ILE A 252 3.49 12.61 -18.97
C ILE A 252 2.84 11.80 -20.09
N ILE A 253 2.75 12.35 -21.31
CA ILE A 253 2.12 11.69 -22.47
C ILE A 253 2.80 10.35 -22.77
N ILE A 254 4.13 10.34 -22.87
CA ILE A 254 4.89 9.11 -23.16
C ILE A 254 4.78 8.12 -22.01
N THR A 255 4.81 8.58 -20.75
CA THR A 255 4.67 7.71 -19.57
C THR A 255 3.31 7.02 -19.54
N GLU A 256 2.24 7.75 -19.82
CA GLU A 256 0.88 7.21 -19.90
C GLU A 256 0.75 6.20 -21.04
N TRP A 257 1.22 6.55 -22.23
CA TRP A 257 1.25 5.63 -23.37
C TRP A 257 2.06 4.36 -23.10
N ARG A 258 3.21 4.46 -22.42
CA ARG A 258 4.07 3.31 -22.08
C ARG A 258 3.44 2.38 -21.06
N THR A 259 2.52 2.88 -20.22
CA THR A 259 1.93 2.10 -19.13
C THR A 259 1.25 0.82 -19.64
N LYS A 260 0.71 0.82 -20.87
CA LYS A 260 0.15 -0.38 -21.50
C LYS A 260 1.17 -1.51 -21.70
N TYR A 261 2.42 -1.19 -22.10
CA TYR A 261 3.47 -2.21 -22.30
C TYR A 261 3.90 -2.82 -20.97
N ARG A 262 3.95 -1.99 -19.91
CA ARG A 262 4.25 -2.46 -18.56
C ARG A 262 3.16 -3.40 -18.04
N ARG A 263 1.89 -3.10 -18.32
CA ARG A 263 0.75 -3.97 -17.96
C ARG A 263 0.85 -5.31 -18.67
N GLU A 264 1.09 -5.31 -19.97
CA GLU A 264 1.24 -6.55 -20.74
C GLU A 264 2.41 -7.41 -20.23
N MET A 265 3.56 -6.78 -19.96
CA MET A 265 4.73 -7.43 -19.36
C MET A 265 4.39 -8.10 -18.02
N ASN A 266 3.69 -7.40 -17.11
CA ASN A 266 3.27 -7.94 -15.82
C ASN A 266 2.29 -9.12 -15.97
N THR A 267 1.40 -9.08 -16.96
CA THR A 267 0.49 -10.19 -17.25
C THR A 267 1.26 -11.43 -17.70
N GLN A 268 2.21 -11.29 -18.63
CA GLN A 268 3.03 -12.41 -19.09
C GLN A 268 3.95 -12.96 -17.98
N ASP A 269 4.48 -12.09 -17.11
CA ASP A 269 5.25 -12.49 -15.93
C ASP A 269 4.40 -13.34 -14.97
N ASN A 270 3.17 -12.91 -14.68
CA ASN A 270 2.25 -13.68 -13.83
C ASN A 270 1.90 -15.04 -14.46
N ILE A 271 1.71 -15.12 -15.78
CA ILE A 271 1.45 -16.38 -16.48
C ILE A 271 2.66 -17.32 -16.38
N ALA A 272 3.88 -16.81 -16.59
CA ALA A 272 5.10 -17.59 -16.48
C ALA A 272 5.29 -18.12 -15.04
N LYS A 273 5.09 -17.26 -14.04
CA LYS A 273 5.14 -17.64 -12.61
C LYS A 273 4.08 -18.68 -12.24
N SER A 274 2.84 -18.49 -12.71
CA SER A 274 1.75 -19.46 -12.46
C SER A 274 2.11 -20.84 -13.01
N LYS A 275 2.61 -20.90 -14.26
CA LYS A 275 3.04 -22.17 -14.86
C LYS A 275 4.16 -22.85 -14.06
N ALA A 276 5.15 -22.09 -13.59
CA ALA A 276 6.23 -22.62 -12.78
C ALA A 276 5.72 -23.17 -11.43
N VAL A 277 4.85 -22.41 -10.75
CA VAL A 277 4.26 -22.83 -9.48
C VAL A 277 3.40 -24.08 -9.67
N ASP A 278 2.55 -24.13 -10.70
CA ASP A 278 1.70 -25.29 -10.98
C ASP A 278 2.52 -26.55 -11.28
N SER A 279 3.62 -26.42 -12.03
CA SER A 279 4.51 -27.54 -12.34
C SER A 279 5.23 -28.07 -11.09
N LEU A 280 5.67 -27.17 -10.20
CA LEU A 280 6.38 -27.55 -8.97
C LEU A 280 5.45 -28.09 -7.89
N LEU A 281 4.23 -27.56 -7.76
CA LEU A 281 3.22 -28.07 -6.83
C LEU A 281 2.76 -29.48 -7.24
N ASN A 282 2.64 -29.72 -8.54
CA ASN A 282 2.22 -31.02 -9.09
C ASN A 282 3.42 -31.85 -9.58
N PHE A 283 4.58 -31.69 -8.93
CA PHE A 283 5.83 -32.35 -9.35
C PHE A 283 5.70 -33.88 -9.42
N GLU A 284 4.96 -34.49 -8.48
CA GLU A 284 4.68 -35.92 -8.49
C GLU A 284 3.97 -36.35 -9.79
N THR A 285 2.95 -35.61 -10.21
CA THR A 285 2.24 -35.85 -11.47
C THR A 285 3.18 -35.73 -12.66
N VAL A 286 4.00 -34.68 -12.73
CA VAL A 286 4.96 -34.49 -13.82
C VAL A 286 5.91 -35.68 -13.92
N LYS A 287 6.38 -36.21 -12.78
CA LYS A 287 7.22 -37.41 -12.71
C LYS A 287 6.49 -38.69 -13.09
N TYR A 288 5.25 -38.88 -12.66
CA TYR A 288 4.47 -40.06 -13.03
C TYR A 288 4.24 -40.17 -14.55
N TYR A 289 4.12 -39.03 -15.24
CA TYR A 289 3.91 -38.98 -16.69
C TYR A 289 5.19 -38.76 -17.50
N ASN A 290 6.39 -38.76 -16.89
CA ASN A 290 7.67 -38.45 -17.55
C ASN A 290 7.60 -37.21 -18.48
N SER A 291 6.90 -36.18 -18.02
CA SER A 291 6.53 -35.00 -18.82
C SER A 291 7.43 -33.79 -18.53
N GLU A 292 8.63 -33.99 -17.97
CA GLU A 292 9.54 -32.91 -17.59
C GLU A 292 9.94 -32.05 -18.80
N GLY A 293 10.29 -32.68 -19.93
CA GLY A 293 10.65 -31.97 -21.14
C GLY A 293 9.51 -31.14 -21.72
N PHE A 294 8.26 -31.59 -21.56
CA PHE A 294 7.08 -30.84 -21.99
C PHE A 294 6.86 -29.60 -21.12
N GLU A 295 6.92 -29.74 -19.80
CA GLU A 295 6.76 -28.60 -18.88
C GLU A 295 7.89 -27.58 -19.01
N VAL A 296 9.13 -28.02 -19.22
CA VAL A 296 10.26 -27.13 -19.50
C VAL A 296 10.01 -26.29 -20.76
N ARG A 297 9.58 -26.92 -21.88
CA ARG A 297 9.25 -26.18 -23.12
C ARG A 297 8.07 -25.24 -22.93
N ARG A 298 7.04 -25.66 -22.20
CA ARG A 298 5.86 -24.83 -21.90
C ARG A 298 6.21 -23.59 -21.06
N PHE A 299 7.19 -23.72 -20.17
CA PHE A 299 7.76 -22.62 -19.40
C PHE A 299 8.66 -21.74 -20.27
N GLU A 300 9.54 -22.31 -21.08
CA GLU A 300 10.38 -21.61 -22.05
C GLU A 300 9.55 -20.72 -22.98
N ASP A 301 8.47 -21.25 -23.56
CA ASP A 301 7.52 -20.48 -24.38
C ASP A 301 6.89 -19.29 -23.63
N ALA A 302 6.63 -19.46 -22.32
CA ALA A 302 6.11 -18.37 -21.49
C ALA A 302 7.17 -17.29 -21.26
N ILE A 303 8.42 -17.70 -21.03
CA ILE A 303 9.56 -16.81 -20.86
C ILE A 303 9.86 -16.04 -22.15
N LEU A 304 9.82 -16.67 -23.32
CA LEU A 304 10.02 -15.99 -24.61
C LEU A 304 8.96 -14.89 -24.85
N LYS A 305 7.70 -15.16 -24.50
CA LYS A 305 6.62 -14.16 -24.58
C LYS A 305 6.82 -13.01 -23.58
N TYR A 306 7.25 -13.33 -22.36
CA TYR A 306 7.63 -12.33 -21.36
C TYR A 306 8.78 -11.45 -21.85
N GLN A 307 9.87 -12.04 -22.36
CA GLN A 307 11.05 -11.33 -22.87
C GLN A 307 10.70 -10.37 -24.01
N ALA A 308 9.81 -10.77 -24.93
CA ALA A 308 9.35 -9.89 -26.00
C ALA A 308 8.59 -8.65 -25.45
N CYS A 309 7.83 -8.81 -24.37
CA CYS A 309 7.12 -7.70 -23.71
C CYS A 309 8.05 -6.84 -22.85
N GLU A 310 9.04 -7.46 -22.19
CA GLU A 310 10.08 -6.79 -21.43
C GLU A 310 10.95 -5.91 -22.35
N TRP A 311 11.34 -6.43 -23.52
CA TRP A 311 12.05 -5.64 -24.52
C TRP A 311 11.26 -4.40 -24.94
N LYS A 312 9.96 -4.52 -25.24
CA LYS A 312 9.10 -3.36 -25.56
C LYS A 312 9.04 -2.35 -24.42
N THR A 313 9.01 -2.82 -23.18
CA THR A 313 8.99 -1.96 -21.98
C THR A 313 10.32 -1.21 -21.81
N ASN A 314 11.44 -1.87 -22.02
CA ASN A 314 12.77 -1.25 -21.93
C ASN A 314 13.05 -0.32 -23.12
N ALA A 315 12.68 -0.72 -24.34
CA ALA A 315 12.81 0.10 -25.54
C ALA A 315 12.00 1.39 -25.43
N SER A 316 10.76 1.33 -24.92
CA SER A 316 9.94 2.53 -24.69
C SER A 316 10.44 3.40 -23.53
N LEU A 317 11.17 2.86 -22.56
CA LEU A 317 11.89 3.66 -21.56
C LEU A 317 13.10 4.37 -22.18
N ALA A 318 13.87 3.67 -23.01
CA ALA A 318 14.99 4.26 -23.73
C ALA A 318 14.53 5.39 -24.67
N LEU A 319 13.40 5.20 -25.38
CA LEU A 319 12.77 6.25 -26.19
C LEU A 319 12.43 7.49 -25.35
N LEU A 320 11.80 7.31 -24.18
CA LEU A 320 11.48 8.42 -23.28
C LEU A 320 12.76 9.20 -22.90
N ASN A 321 13.79 8.51 -22.43
CA ASN A 321 15.04 9.12 -22.01
C ASN A 321 15.72 9.85 -23.18
N GLN A 322 15.67 9.30 -24.39
CA GLN A 322 16.25 9.92 -25.57
C GLN A 322 15.48 11.19 -25.96
N THR A 323 14.15 11.15 -25.98
CA THR A 323 13.32 12.33 -26.26
C THR A 323 13.56 13.43 -25.22
N GLN A 324 13.64 13.06 -23.94
CA GLN A 324 13.96 13.97 -22.85
C GLN A 324 15.34 14.62 -23.03
N ASN A 325 16.38 13.83 -23.32
CA ASN A 325 17.72 14.34 -23.59
C ASN A 325 17.77 15.28 -24.79
N LEU A 326 16.99 15.00 -25.85
CA LEU A 326 16.88 15.91 -27.01
C LEU A 326 16.27 17.26 -26.61
N ILE A 327 15.18 17.26 -25.84
CA ILE A 327 14.53 18.49 -25.37
C ILE A 327 15.50 19.36 -24.58
N ILE A 328 16.23 18.75 -23.64
CA ILE A 328 17.22 19.45 -22.81
C ILE A 328 18.40 19.90 -23.66
N GLY A 329 18.87 19.07 -24.58
CA GLY A 329 19.94 19.40 -25.51
C GLY A 329 19.60 20.64 -26.34
N PHE A 330 18.38 20.70 -26.89
CA PHE A 330 17.90 21.88 -27.62
C PHE A 330 17.72 23.10 -26.71
N GLY A 331 17.16 22.95 -25.51
CA GLY A 331 17.00 24.04 -24.55
C GLY A 331 18.34 24.62 -24.09
N LEU A 332 19.29 23.74 -23.78
CA LEU A 332 20.66 24.11 -23.42
C LEU A 332 21.37 24.76 -24.61
N LEU A 333 21.26 24.21 -25.83
CA LEU A 333 21.85 24.79 -27.04
C LEU A 333 21.31 26.20 -27.30
N ALA A 334 19.99 26.37 -27.33
CA ALA A 334 19.35 27.66 -27.63
C ALA A 334 19.73 28.73 -26.62
N GLY A 335 19.65 28.42 -25.33
CA GLY A 335 20.02 29.38 -24.29
C GLY A 335 21.52 29.60 -24.16
N SER A 336 22.35 28.58 -24.43
CA SER A 336 23.81 28.72 -24.45
C SER A 336 24.26 29.61 -25.60
N LEU A 337 23.69 29.46 -26.81
CA LEU A 337 23.98 30.33 -27.96
C LEU A 337 23.57 31.77 -27.68
N LEU A 338 22.37 31.97 -27.10
CA LEU A 338 21.91 33.30 -26.71
C LEU A 338 22.82 33.93 -25.64
N CYS A 339 23.18 33.16 -24.61
CA CYS A 339 24.08 33.63 -23.55
C CYS A 339 25.47 33.97 -24.11
N ALA A 340 26.03 33.11 -24.98
CA ALA A 340 27.31 33.34 -25.62
C ALA A 340 27.28 34.62 -26.48
N TYR A 341 26.20 34.84 -27.24
CA TYR A 341 26.02 36.08 -27.99
C TYR A 341 26.01 37.32 -27.08
N TYR A 342 25.26 37.29 -25.97
CA TYR A 342 25.25 38.40 -25.01
C TYR A 342 26.60 38.64 -24.31
N VAL A 343 27.41 37.59 -24.12
CA VAL A 343 28.80 37.74 -23.64
C VAL A 343 29.67 38.39 -24.71
N THR A 344 29.53 38.04 -25.99
CA THR A 344 30.30 38.69 -27.08
C THR A 344 29.93 40.16 -27.31
N VAL A 345 28.74 40.59 -26.87
CA VAL A 345 28.25 41.97 -26.94
C VAL A 345 28.49 42.71 -25.61
N ASP A 346 29.31 42.17 -24.71
CA ASP A 346 29.68 42.74 -23.40
C ASP A 346 28.49 43.08 -22.48
N LYS A 347 27.34 42.42 -22.68
CA LYS A 347 26.17 42.57 -21.79
C LYS A 347 26.21 41.62 -20.59
N PHE A 348 26.91 40.49 -20.72
CA PHE A 348 27.09 39.49 -19.66
C PHE A 348 28.56 39.11 -19.51
N GLN A 349 28.92 38.56 -18.34
CA GLN A 349 30.27 38.09 -18.04
C GLN A 349 30.41 36.59 -18.33
N VAL A 350 31.65 36.08 -18.40
CA VAL A 350 31.92 34.66 -18.68
C VAL A 350 31.26 33.74 -17.63
N GLY A 351 31.16 34.18 -16.37
CA GLY A 351 30.48 33.41 -15.32
C GLY A 351 28.97 33.29 -15.50
N ASP A 352 28.32 34.19 -16.23
CA ASP A 352 26.88 34.09 -16.55
C ASP A 352 26.57 32.86 -17.41
N TYR A 353 27.47 32.51 -18.33
CA TYR A 353 27.37 31.29 -19.13
C TYR A 353 27.40 30.03 -18.25
N VAL A 354 28.32 29.99 -17.28
CA VAL A 354 28.44 28.87 -16.34
C VAL A 354 27.21 28.78 -15.43
N LEU A 355 26.67 29.91 -14.97
CA LEU A 355 25.42 29.94 -14.21
C LEU A 355 24.28 29.31 -15.00
N PHE A 356 24.08 29.75 -16.24
CA PHE A 356 23.00 29.27 -17.09
C PHE A 356 23.07 27.74 -17.28
N GLY A 357 24.25 27.23 -17.67
CA GLY A 357 24.46 25.81 -17.89
C GLY A 357 24.25 24.97 -16.62
N THR A 358 24.85 25.39 -15.50
CA THR A 358 24.74 24.64 -14.24
C THR A 358 23.32 24.65 -13.67
N TYR A 359 22.61 25.79 -13.77
CA TYR A 359 21.26 25.91 -13.22
C TYR A 359 20.23 25.11 -14.05
N ILE A 360 20.34 25.07 -15.39
CA ILE A 360 19.46 24.23 -16.21
C ILE A 360 19.62 22.74 -15.87
N ILE A 361 20.85 22.24 -15.74
CA ILE A 361 21.10 20.83 -15.39
C ILE A 361 20.52 20.51 -14.01
N GLN A 362 20.64 21.44 -13.06
CA GLN A 362 20.08 21.29 -11.73
C GLN A 362 18.55 21.20 -11.75
N LEU A 363 17.86 22.00 -12.56
CA LEU A 363 16.41 21.93 -12.70
C LEU A 363 15.96 20.61 -13.36
N TYR A 364 16.77 20.06 -14.27
CA TYR A 364 16.47 18.80 -14.94
C TYR A 364 16.51 17.58 -14.02
N THR A 365 17.46 17.54 -13.08
CA THR A 365 17.68 16.36 -12.22
C THR A 365 16.40 15.83 -11.54
N PRO A 366 15.58 16.66 -10.85
CA PRO A 366 14.32 16.18 -10.25
C PRO A 366 13.23 15.87 -11.28
N LEU A 367 13.25 16.51 -12.44
CA LEU A 367 12.26 16.30 -13.52
C LEU A 367 12.35 14.88 -14.12
N ASN A 368 13.54 14.28 -14.18
CA ASN A 368 13.72 12.90 -14.65
C ASN A 368 12.92 11.88 -13.81
N TRP A 369 12.84 12.11 -12.50
CA TRP A 369 12.09 11.25 -11.59
C TRP A 369 10.58 11.50 -11.64
N PHE A 370 10.13 12.59 -12.26
CA PHE A 370 8.72 13.00 -12.29
C PHE A 370 7.82 11.96 -12.95
N GLY A 371 8.26 11.32 -14.04
CA GLY A 371 7.51 10.24 -14.69
C GLY A 371 7.35 8.99 -13.78
N THR A 372 8.31 8.76 -12.87
CA THR A 372 8.19 7.70 -11.86
C THR A 372 7.25 8.12 -10.74
N TYR A 373 7.35 9.35 -10.23
CA TYR A 373 6.42 9.88 -9.23
C TYR A 373 4.97 9.85 -9.73
N TYR A 374 4.73 10.22 -10.99
CA TYR A 374 3.40 10.15 -11.60
C TYR A 374 2.77 8.76 -11.44
N ARG A 375 3.52 7.70 -11.79
CA ARG A 375 3.04 6.31 -11.66
C ARG A 375 2.87 5.89 -10.21
N MET A 376 3.80 6.28 -9.33
CA MET A 376 3.73 5.97 -7.90
C MET A 376 2.50 6.61 -7.25
N ILE A 377 2.15 7.83 -7.64
CA ILE A 377 0.94 8.54 -7.21
C ILE A 377 -0.30 7.79 -7.67
N GLN A 378 -0.35 7.37 -8.95
CA GLN A 378 -1.47 6.59 -9.46
C GLN A 378 -1.65 5.27 -8.70
N SER A 379 -0.56 4.53 -8.46
CA SER A 379 -0.59 3.29 -7.67
C SER A 379 -1.08 3.56 -6.25
N ALA A 380 -0.54 4.59 -5.61
CA ALA A 380 -0.92 4.94 -4.25
C ALA A 380 -2.40 5.30 -4.16
N PHE A 381 -2.97 6.00 -5.14
CA PHE A 381 -4.40 6.28 -5.18
C PHE A 381 -5.27 5.03 -5.25
N VAL A 382 -4.88 4.04 -6.05
CA VAL A 382 -5.62 2.78 -6.16
C VAL A 382 -5.55 1.99 -4.85
N ASP A 383 -4.36 1.84 -4.26
CA ASP A 383 -4.17 1.09 -3.02
C ASP A 383 -4.91 1.75 -1.83
N MET A 384 -4.93 3.08 -1.79
CA MET A 384 -5.67 3.83 -0.76
C MET A 384 -7.19 3.72 -0.93
N GLU A 385 -7.70 3.58 -2.15
CA GLU A 385 -9.13 3.48 -2.40
C GLU A 385 -9.71 2.24 -1.71
N SER A 386 -9.06 1.09 -1.86
CA SER A 386 -9.43 -0.13 -1.13
C SER A 386 -9.34 0.03 0.39
N MET A 387 -8.38 0.78 0.90
CA MET A 387 -8.29 1.08 2.34
C MET A 387 -9.40 2.01 2.82
N PHE A 388 -9.76 3.02 2.03
CA PHE A 388 -10.86 3.93 2.37
C PHE A 388 -12.20 3.23 2.31
N GLU A 389 -12.41 2.33 1.34
CA GLU A 389 -13.59 1.46 1.29
C GLU A 389 -13.76 0.67 2.59
N LEU A 390 -12.66 0.09 3.11
CA LEU A 390 -12.66 -0.61 4.40
C LEU A 390 -12.99 0.29 5.59
N LEU A 391 -12.58 1.57 5.56
CA LEU A 391 -12.87 2.55 6.61
C LEU A 391 -14.30 3.10 6.55
N THR A 392 -14.91 3.08 5.37
CA THR A 392 -16.29 3.54 5.17
C THR A 392 -17.32 2.46 5.42
N GLU A 393 -16.90 1.20 5.60
CA GLU A 393 -17.79 0.11 5.93
C GLU A 393 -18.51 0.39 7.25
N GLU A 394 -19.84 0.33 7.23
CA GLU A 394 -20.62 0.57 8.43
C GLU A 394 -20.63 -0.62 9.37
N LYS A 395 -20.60 -0.34 10.67
CA LYS A 395 -20.81 -1.35 11.72
C LYS A 395 -22.28 -1.81 11.66
N GLU A 396 -22.54 -3.09 11.38
CA GLU A 396 -23.92 -3.65 11.33
C GLU A 396 -24.61 -3.53 12.70
N VAL A 397 -23.92 -3.89 13.78
CA VAL A 397 -24.41 -3.73 15.15
C VAL A 397 -23.80 -2.45 15.70
N LYS A 398 -24.61 -1.48 16.15
CA LYS A 398 -24.15 -0.26 16.85
C LYS A 398 -24.76 -0.26 18.25
N ASP A 399 -24.00 0.18 19.25
CA ASP A 399 -24.57 0.40 20.58
C ASP A 399 -25.49 1.62 20.51
N ASP A 400 -26.63 1.53 21.19
CA ASP A 400 -27.56 2.65 21.28
C ASP A 400 -26.94 3.78 22.12
N VAL A 401 -27.29 5.04 21.85
CA VAL A 401 -26.65 6.21 22.49
C VAL A 401 -26.83 6.21 24.02
N ASN A 402 -27.92 5.61 24.49
CA ASN A 402 -28.26 5.44 25.91
C ASN A 402 -28.07 4.00 26.42
N ALA A 403 -27.19 3.21 25.80
CA ALA A 403 -26.97 1.83 26.22
C ALA A 403 -26.42 1.77 27.66
N GLY A 404 -27.17 1.10 28.54
CA GLY A 404 -26.80 0.85 29.93
C GLY A 404 -25.85 -0.33 30.08
N ASP A 405 -25.23 -0.45 31.24
CA ASP A 405 -24.43 -1.63 31.61
C ASP A 405 -25.36 -2.81 31.90
N LEU A 406 -24.93 -4.03 31.58
CA LEU A 406 -25.73 -5.23 31.85
C LEU A 406 -25.76 -5.52 33.36
N LEU A 407 -26.93 -5.41 33.99
CA LEU A 407 -27.09 -5.88 35.36
C LEU A 407 -27.33 -7.39 35.37
N PHE A 408 -26.28 -8.17 35.58
CA PHE A 408 -26.37 -9.62 35.70
C PHE A 408 -26.73 -10.00 37.15
N THR A 409 -27.86 -10.66 37.34
CA THR A 409 -28.40 -11.04 38.65
C THR A 409 -28.57 -12.55 38.78
N GLU A 410 -29.46 -13.14 37.99
CA GLU A 410 -29.80 -14.56 38.07
C GLU A 410 -29.39 -15.34 36.81
N GLY A 411 -29.21 -14.66 35.67
CA GLY A 411 -28.81 -15.28 34.41
C GLY A 411 -29.97 -15.96 33.66
N ARG A 412 -31.19 -15.43 33.78
CA ARG A 412 -32.36 -15.86 33.01
C ARG A 412 -32.28 -15.33 31.57
N VAL A 413 -32.49 -16.19 30.59
CA VAL A 413 -32.47 -15.82 29.16
C VAL A 413 -33.82 -16.12 28.50
N ASP A 414 -34.47 -15.11 27.93
CA ASP A 414 -35.76 -15.23 27.24
C ASP A 414 -35.62 -14.83 25.76
N PHE A 415 -35.93 -15.76 24.84
CA PHE A 415 -36.13 -15.49 23.42
C PHE A 415 -37.63 -15.30 23.19
N GLN A 416 -38.04 -14.13 22.69
CA GLN A 416 -39.44 -13.81 22.41
C GLN A 416 -39.66 -13.51 20.93
N ASN A 417 -40.29 -14.45 20.22
CA ASN A 417 -40.68 -14.37 18.80
C ASN A 417 -39.53 -13.87 17.90
N VAL A 418 -38.33 -14.42 18.12
CA VAL A 418 -37.13 -13.95 17.45
C VAL A 418 -37.13 -14.40 15.99
N CYS A 419 -37.02 -13.43 15.08
CA CYS A 419 -36.94 -13.60 13.64
C CYS A 419 -35.55 -13.18 13.12
N PHE A 420 -34.91 -14.04 12.32
CA PHE A 420 -33.59 -13.76 11.76
C PHE A 420 -33.38 -14.40 10.37
N SER A 421 -32.76 -13.65 9.45
CA SER A 421 -32.66 -13.89 8.00
C SER A 421 -31.99 -15.19 7.51
N TYR A 422 -31.61 -16.10 8.40
CA TYR A 422 -31.03 -17.41 8.06
C TYR A 422 -31.84 -18.60 8.62
N THR A 423 -32.93 -18.30 9.34
CA THR A 423 -33.82 -19.28 9.96
C THR A 423 -35.22 -19.03 9.45
N ALA A 424 -35.81 -20.01 8.78
CA ALA A 424 -37.23 -19.96 8.42
C ALA A 424 -38.05 -20.31 9.66
N GLY A 425 -38.46 -19.31 10.45
CA GLY A 425 -39.36 -19.48 11.58
C GLY A 425 -39.12 -18.51 12.75
N GLU A 426 -40.15 -18.33 13.57
CA GLU A 426 -40.11 -17.61 14.85
C GLU A 426 -39.62 -18.55 15.96
N ILE A 427 -38.70 -18.08 16.80
CA ILE A 427 -38.14 -18.88 17.91
C ILE A 427 -38.48 -18.23 19.25
N SER A 428 -39.10 -19.00 20.14
CA SER A 428 -39.47 -18.58 21.49
C SER A 428 -39.14 -19.66 22.51
N PHE A 429 -38.26 -19.37 23.48
CA PHE A 429 -37.95 -20.25 24.60
C PHE A 429 -37.35 -19.47 25.78
N THR A 430 -37.47 -20.04 26.97
CA THR A 430 -36.93 -19.48 28.23
C THR A 430 -35.95 -20.46 28.85
N VAL A 431 -34.79 -19.95 29.28
CA VAL A 431 -33.79 -20.68 30.06
C VAL A 431 -33.76 -20.12 31.48
N MET A 432 -34.08 -20.97 32.47
CA MET A 432 -34.10 -20.57 33.87
C MET A 432 -32.67 -20.52 34.46
N PRO A 433 -32.43 -19.71 35.51
CA PRO A 433 -31.18 -19.70 36.25
C PRO A 433 -30.71 -21.10 36.68
N GLY A 434 -29.44 -21.41 36.45
CA GLY A 434 -28.84 -22.72 36.80
C GLY A 434 -29.28 -23.90 35.92
N GLN A 435 -30.12 -23.67 34.90
CA GLN A 435 -30.59 -24.72 33.99
C GLN A 435 -29.62 -24.91 32.82
N THR A 436 -29.24 -26.16 32.57
CA THR A 436 -28.45 -26.52 31.38
C THR A 436 -29.39 -26.91 30.24
N VAL A 437 -29.36 -26.15 29.14
CA VAL A 437 -30.15 -26.44 27.94
C VAL A 437 -29.23 -26.89 26.80
N ALA A 438 -29.56 -28.03 26.19
CA ALA A 438 -28.84 -28.57 25.04
C ALA A 438 -29.57 -28.26 23.73
N LEU A 439 -28.89 -27.62 22.79
CA LEU A 439 -29.42 -27.35 21.44
C LEU A 439 -29.09 -28.53 20.50
N VAL A 440 -30.11 -29.29 20.10
CA VAL A 440 -29.96 -30.48 19.24
C VAL A 440 -30.74 -30.29 17.92
N GLY A 441 -30.18 -30.77 16.81
CA GLY A 441 -30.86 -30.72 15.51
C GLY A 441 -29.95 -31.07 14.34
N PRO A 442 -30.48 -31.23 13.12
CA PRO A 442 -29.70 -31.55 11.92
C PRO A 442 -28.69 -30.44 11.56
N SER A 443 -27.66 -30.74 10.76
CA SER A 443 -26.71 -29.72 10.30
C SER A 443 -27.46 -28.61 9.56
N GLY A 444 -27.12 -27.35 9.84
CA GLY A 444 -27.83 -26.18 9.29
C GLY A 444 -29.11 -25.78 10.02
N SER A 445 -29.53 -26.47 11.08
CA SER A 445 -30.75 -26.12 11.84
C SER A 445 -30.69 -24.81 12.67
N GLY A 446 -29.66 -23.97 12.50
CA GLY A 446 -29.54 -22.69 13.21
C GLY A 446 -28.93 -22.74 14.62
N LYS A 447 -28.43 -23.88 15.12
CA LYS A 447 -27.82 -24.00 16.47
C LYS A 447 -26.71 -22.96 16.72
N SER A 448 -25.75 -22.85 15.81
CA SER A 448 -24.67 -21.86 15.90
C SER A 448 -25.19 -20.43 15.76
N THR A 449 -26.32 -20.23 15.07
CA THR A 449 -26.97 -18.92 14.90
C THR A 449 -27.58 -18.43 16.21
N ILE A 450 -28.25 -19.30 16.98
CA ILE A 450 -28.81 -18.95 18.30
C ILE A 450 -27.70 -18.46 19.23
N ILE A 451 -26.57 -19.18 19.27
CA ILE A 451 -25.41 -18.76 20.07
C ILE A 451 -24.91 -17.40 19.58
N ARG A 452 -24.75 -17.21 18.26
CA ARG A 452 -24.28 -15.92 17.69
C ARG A 452 -25.23 -14.74 17.98
N LEU A 453 -26.54 -14.98 18.04
CA LEU A 453 -27.54 -13.98 18.42
C LEU A 453 -27.46 -13.63 19.90
N LEU A 454 -27.25 -14.62 20.78
CA LEU A 454 -27.06 -14.41 22.22
C LEU A 454 -25.83 -13.54 22.52
N PHE A 455 -24.70 -13.80 21.83
CA PHE A 455 -23.49 -12.96 21.88
C PHE A 455 -23.64 -11.60 21.18
N ARG A 456 -24.81 -11.33 20.59
CA ARG A 456 -25.10 -10.14 19.78
C ARG A 456 -24.03 -9.89 18.71
N PHE A 457 -23.63 -10.95 18.01
CA PHE A 457 -22.84 -10.82 16.77
C PHE A 457 -23.70 -10.38 15.59
N TYR A 458 -25.00 -10.56 15.69
CA TYR A 458 -26.03 -10.10 14.76
C TYR A 458 -27.18 -9.49 15.56
N ASP A 459 -27.84 -8.47 15.00
CA ASP A 459 -29.11 -7.97 15.53
C ASP A 459 -30.28 -8.78 14.96
N VAL A 460 -31.35 -8.86 15.74
CA VAL A 460 -32.61 -9.53 15.37
C VAL A 460 -33.42 -8.65 14.41
N GLN A 461 -34.15 -9.26 13.47
CA GLN A 461 -35.01 -8.53 12.53
C GLN A 461 -36.43 -8.32 13.08
N GLY A 462 -36.84 -9.18 14.01
CA GLY A 462 -38.11 -9.10 14.73
C GLY A 462 -38.02 -9.89 16.04
N GLY A 463 -38.88 -9.57 16.99
CA GLY A 463 -38.82 -10.11 18.35
C GLY A 463 -37.76 -9.43 19.23
N CYS A 464 -37.49 -10.00 20.40
CA CYS A 464 -36.44 -9.52 21.30
C CYS A 464 -35.79 -10.67 22.08
N ILE A 465 -34.56 -10.44 22.53
CA ILE A 465 -33.81 -11.36 23.39
C ILE A 465 -33.55 -10.61 24.69
N LEU A 466 -33.98 -11.18 25.81
CA LEU A 466 -33.89 -10.57 27.13
C LEU A 466 -32.94 -11.39 28.02
N ILE A 467 -32.08 -10.70 28.77
CA ILE A 467 -31.25 -11.28 29.85
C ILE A 467 -31.69 -10.61 31.15
N ASP A 468 -32.16 -11.38 32.13
CA ASP A 468 -32.71 -10.87 33.39
C ASP A 468 -33.77 -9.75 33.19
N GLY A 469 -34.56 -9.88 32.11
CA GLY A 469 -35.58 -8.91 31.72
C GLY A 469 -35.07 -7.67 30.97
N GLN A 470 -33.76 -7.56 30.72
CA GLN A 470 -33.15 -6.47 29.96
C GLN A 470 -32.93 -6.88 28.50
N ASP A 471 -33.39 -6.05 27.57
CA ASP A 471 -33.22 -6.30 26.13
C ASP A 471 -31.75 -6.10 25.73
N ILE A 472 -31.13 -7.15 25.18
CA ILE A 472 -29.70 -7.12 24.79
C ILE A 472 -29.39 -6.05 23.74
N SER A 473 -30.40 -5.57 22.99
CA SER A 473 -30.23 -4.50 22.00
C SER A 473 -29.94 -3.14 22.65
N LYS A 474 -30.39 -2.93 23.89
CA LYS A 474 -30.27 -1.69 24.66
C LYS A 474 -29.10 -1.68 25.66
N VAL A 475 -28.31 -2.75 25.66
CA VAL A 475 -27.18 -2.95 26.57
C VAL A 475 -25.87 -2.79 25.79
N ARG A 476 -24.80 -2.33 26.46
CA ARG A 476 -23.46 -2.26 25.87
C ARG A 476 -22.95 -3.64 25.49
N LYS A 477 -22.40 -3.80 24.28
CA LYS A 477 -21.88 -5.10 23.79
C LYS A 477 -20.78 -5.68 24.65
N HIS A 478 -19.88 -4.85 25.17
CA HIS A 478 -18.73 -5.31 25.93
C HIS A 478 -19.19 -6.09 27.16
N ASP A 479 -20.08 -5.49 27.96
CA ASP A 479 -20.61 -6.09 29.18
C ASP A 479 -21.44 -7.35 28.88
N ASN A 480 -22.21 -7.35 27.78
CA ASN A 480 -22.92 -8.56 27.35
C ASN A 480 -21.95 -9.70 26.99
N ARG A 481 -20.84 -9.41 26.31
CA ARG A 481 -19.89 -10.45 25.86
C ARG A 481 -19.00 -10.98 26.98
N ASP A 482 -18.66 -10.16 27.98
CA ASP A 482 -17.90 -10.61 29.15
C ASP A 482 -18.65 -11.65 29.99
N THR A 483 -19.98 -11.66 29.88
CA THR A 483 -20.85 -12.60 30.61
C THR A 483 -20.84 -14.02 30.02
N PHE A 484 -20.45 -14.18 28.75
CA PHE A 484 -20.54 -15.47 28.05
C PHE A 484 -19.18 -15.95 27.55
N MET A 485 -18.87 -17.25 27.74
CA MET A 485 -17.68 -17.89 27.16
C MET A 485 -18.08 -19.13 26.38
N VAL A 486 -17.79 -19.16 25.07
CA VAL A 486 -18.02 -20.33 24.22
C VAL A 486 -16.85 -20.47 23.23
N GLY A 487 -16.22 -21.64 23.18
CA GLY A 487 -15.18 -21.98 22.21
C GLY A 487 -15.31 -23.41 21.73
N SER A 488 -15.36 -23.62 20.41
CA SER A 488 -15.36 -24.96 19.80
C SER A 488 -13.96 -25.46 19.43
N GLU A 489 -13.04 -24.54 19.16
CA GLU A 489 -11.63 -24.80 18.90
C GLU A 489 -10.82 -23.79 19.70
N SER A 490 -9.80 -24.26 20.43
CA SER A 490 -8.89 -23.37 21.14
C SER A 490 -7.87 -22.82 20.14
N VAL A 491 -7.91 -21.51 19.92
CA VAL A 491 -6.89 -20.82 19.13
C VAL A 491 -5.70 -20.57 20.04
N ARG A 492 -4.54 -21.12 19.70
CA ARG A 492 -3.27 -20.72 20.32
C ARG A 492 -2.75 -19.48 19.60
N PHE A 493 -2.58 -18.41 20.36
CA PHE A 493 -1.89 -17.20 19.90
C PHE A 493 -0.38 -17.34 20.08
#